data_AF-A0A4Q4D6U4-F1
#
_entry.id   AF-A0A4Q4D6U4-F1
#
_cell.length_a   1.000
_cell.length_b   1.000
_cell.length_c   1.000
_cell.angle_alpha   90.00
_cell.angle_beta   90.00
_cell.angle_gamma   90.00
#
_symmetry.space_group_name_H-M   'P 1'
#
loop_
_entity.id
_entity.type
_entity.pdbx_description
1 polymer ?
#
loop_
_entity_poly.entity_id
_entity_poly.type
_entity_poly.pdbx_seq_one_letter_code
_entity_poly.pdbx_strand_id
1 'polypeptide(L)' 'NGSDPSPTLAEFKKLVADGAIHYFIGGGSGGRGGASPGGDTSSAISSWVQDTFESTTVDGVTLYDLSSGVQ' A
#
# COMPACT_ATOMS: atom_id res chain seq x y z
N ASN A 1 12.22 -7.65 -14.23
CA ASN A 1 12.02 -8.86 -13.40
C ASN A 1 12.94 -8.77 -12.20
N GLY A 2 12.52 -8.06 -11.15
CA GLY A 2 13.20 -8.10 -9.86
C GLY A 2 12.91 -9.46 -9.23
N SER A 3 13.96 -10.18 -8.83
CA SER A 3 13.87 -11.50 -8.18
C SER A 3 13.75 -11.39 -6.66
N ASP A 4 13.71 -10.17 -6.12
CA ASP A 4 13.50 -9.95 -4.69
C ASP A 4 12.07 -10.37 -4.34
N PRO A 5 11.88 -11.25 -3.34
CA PRO A 5 10.57 -11.66 -2.91
C PRO A 5 9.82 -10.43 -2.35
N SER A 6 8.73 -10.04 -3.03
CA SER A 6 7.79 -9.10 -2.46
C SER A 6 7.00 -9.78 -1.33
N PRO A 7 6.62 -9.04 -0.28
CA PRO A 7 5.86 -9.61 0.82
C PRO A 7 4.51 -10.11 0.32
N THR A 8 4.06 -11.23 0.86
CA THR A 8 2.65 -11.65 0.80
C THR A 8 1.75 -10.64 1.51
N LEU A 9 0.44 -10.70 1.28
CA LEU A 9 -0.51 -9.85 2.02
C LEU A 9 -0.40 -10.05 3.54
N ALA A 10 -0.22 -11.30 4.00
CA ALA A 10 -0.10 -11.60 5.42
C ALA A 10 1.16 -10.99 6.04
N GLU A 11 2.30 -11.10 5.35
CA GLU A 11 3.55 -10.46 5.77
C GLU A 11 3.44 -8.94 5.76
N PHE A 12 2.77 -8.35 4.76
CA PHE A 12 2.53 -6.91 4.71
C PHE A 12 1.73 -6.44 5.92
N LYS A 13 0.61 -7.11 6.25
CA LYS A 13 -0.19 -6.80 7.43
C LYS A 13 0.63 -6.92 8.72
N LYS A 14 1.47 -7.95 8.83
CA LYS A 14 2.37 -8.11 9.98
C LYS A 14 3.35 -6.94 10.07
N LEU A 15 3.97 -6.54 8.96
CA LEU A 15 4.90 -5.41 8.94
C LEU A 15 4.22 -4.09 9.32
N VAL A 16 2.96 -3.88 8.91
CA VAL A 16 2.16 -2.72 9.38
C VAL A 16 1.91 -2.80 10.88
N ALA A 17 1.47 -3.95 11.39
CA ALA A 17 1.23 -4.16 12.82
C ALA A 17 2.50 -4.01 13.67
N ASP A 18 3.64 -4.46 13.15
CA ASP A 18 4.97 -4.32 13.77
C ASP A 18 5.52 -2.88 13.63
N GLY A 19 4.80 -1.98 12.93
CA GLY A 19 5.23 -0.60 12.71
C GLY A 19 6.42 -0.45 11.77
N ALA A 20 6.68 -1.44 10.92
CA ALA A 20 7.73 -1.40 9.90
C ALA A 20 7.26 -0.73 8.59
N ILE A 21 5.95 -0.57 8.40
CA ILE A 21 5.34 0.12 7.26
C ILE A 21 4.38 1.19 7.78
N HIS A 22 4.61 2.43 7.36
CA HIS A 22 3.86 3.60 7.85
C HIS A 22 3.03 4.29 6.78
N TYR A 23 3.43 4.21 5.51
CA TYR A 23 2.78 4.94 4.43
C TYR A 23 2.58 4.07 3.22
N PHE A 24 1.40 4.18 2.62
CA PHE A 24 1.08 3.56 1.35
C PHE A 24 0.57 4.65 0.41
N ILE A 25 1.11 4.69 -0.81
CA ILE A 25 0.71 5.66 -1.82
C ILE A 25 -0.30 4.96 -2.74
N GLY A 26 -1.53 5.49 -2.78
CA GLY A 26 -2.56 4.99 -3.66
C GLY A 26 -2.23 5.29 -5.12
N GLY A 27 -2.38 4.28 -5.98
CA GLY A 27 -2.30 4.46 -7.43
C GLY A 27 -3.47 5.31 -7.93
N GLY A 28 -3.28 6.63 -8.03
CA GLY A 28 -4.26 7.56 -8.58
C GLY A 28 -4.18 7.63 -10.11
N SER A 29 -5.35 7.67 -10.77
CA SER A 29 -5.53 7.76 -12.23
C SER A 29 -4.91 9.02 -12.90
N GLY A 30 -4.24 9.90 -12.16
CA GLY A 30 -3.66 11.16 -12.66
C GLY A 30 -2.13 11.21 -12.73
N GLY A 31 -1.43 10.21 -12.20
CA GLY A 31 0.04 10.12 -12.28
C GLY A 31 0.45 9.15 -13.37
N ARG A 32 1.28 9.59 -14.30
CA ARG A 32 1.85 8.79 -15.41
C ARG A 32 2.87 7.73 -14.96
N GLY A 33 2.67 7.15 -13.77
CA GLY A 33 3.50 6.12 -13.17
C GLY A 33 2.74 5.50 -12.00
N GLY A 34 2.20 4.29 -12.19
CA GLY A 34 1.49 3.62 -11.11
C GLY A 34 0.38 2.66 -11.53
N ALA A 35 0.41 2.09 -12.74
CA ALA A 35 -0.04 0.71 -12.82
C ALA A 35 0.98 -0.06 -11.98
N SER A 36 0.64 -0.41 -10.73
CA SER A 36 1.51 -1.23 -9.87
C SER A 36 2.06 -2.37 -10.72
N PRO A 37 3.37 -2.42 -11.01
CA PRO A 37 3.98 -3.58 -11.63
C PRO A 37 4.05 -4.64 -10.55
N GLY A 38 2.91 -5.24 -10.24
CA GLY A 38 2.76 -6.09 -9.09
C GLY A 38 1.62 -7.04 -9.38
N GLY A 39 1.93 -8.33 -9.42
CA GLY A 39 0.94 -9.38 -9.62
C GLY A 39 -0.13 -9.41 -8.52
N ASP A 40 -0.87 -10.50 -8.44
CA ASP A 40 -2.05 -10.65 -7.58
C ASP A 40 -1.87 -10.14 -6.13
N THR A 41 -0.67 -10.29 -5.56
CA THR A 41 -0.33 -9.80 -4.21
C THR A 41 -0.40 -8.28 -4.06
N SER A 42 0.09 -7.50 -5.04
CA SER A 42 0.08 -6.04 -4.96
C SER A 42 -1.34 -5.48 -5.05
N SER A 43 -2.19 -6.10 -5.88
CA SER A 43 -3.62 -5.77 -5.94
C SER A 43 -4.31 -6.07 -4.62
N ALA A 44 -4.01 -7.21 -3.99
CA ALA A 44 -4.57 -7.59 -2.70
C ALA A 44 -4.13 -6.65 -1.55
N ILE A 45 -2.87 -6.21 -1.54
CA ILE A 45 -2.36 -5.21 -0.59
C ILE A 45 -3.08 -3.87 -0.80
N SER A 46 -3.17 -3.41 -2.05
CA SER A 46 -3.84 -2.14 -2.36
C SER A 46 -5.30 -2.13 -1.91
N SER A 47 -6.06 -3.20 -2.21
CA SER A 47 -7.45 -3.31 -1.76
C SER A 47 -7.55 -3.27 -0.24
N TRP A 48 -6.73 -4.08 0.45
CA TRP A 48 -6.74 -4.12 1.90
C TRP A 48 -6.43 -2.76 2.53
N VAL A 49 -5.44 -2.03 2.02
CA VAL A 49 -5.11 -0.70 2.54
C VAL A 49 -6.28 0.27 2.34
N GLN A 50 -6.88 0.28 1.15
CA GLN A 50 -8.02 1.14 0.82
C GLN A 50 -9.26 0.85 1.67
N ASP A 51 -9.47 -0.42 2.03
CA ASP A 51 -10.58 -0.85 2.86
C ASP A 51 -10.35 -0.61 4.37
N THR A 52 -9.09 -0.51 4.80
CA THR A 52 -8.72 -0.46 6.22
C THR A 52 -8.34 0.94 6.70
N PHE A 53 -7.82 1.81 5.83
CA PHE A 53 -7.27 3.10 6.20
C PHE A 53 -7.93 4.24 5.44
N GLU A 54 -8.12 5.37 6.12
CA GLU A 54 -8.58 6.58 5.47
C GLU A 54 -7.49 7.20 4.59
N SER A 55 -7.87 7.59 3.37
CA SER A 55 -6.96 8.27 2.46
C SER A 55 -6.92 9.77 2.74
N THR A 56 -5.74 10.36 2.64
CA THR A 56 -5.53 11.81 2.60
C THR A 56 -4.89 12.19 1.27
N THR A 57 -5.22 13.35 0.71
CA THR A 57 -4.54 13.88 -0.48
C THR A 57 -3.58 14.99 -0.11
N VAL A 58 -2.31 14.83 -0.47
CA VAL A 58 -1.25 15.83 -0.26
C VAL A 58 -0.64 16.16 -1.61
N ASP A 59 -0.71 17.42 -2.03
CA ASP A 59 -0.18 17.89 -3.32
C ASP A 59 -0.61 17.05 -4.54
N GLY A 60 -1.86 16.55 -4.52
CA GLY A 60 -2.43 15.72 -5.59
C GLY A 60 -2.04 14.23 -5.53
N VAL A 61 -1.33 13.80 -4.49
CA VAL A 61 -0.97 12.41 -4.23
C VAL A 61 -1.90 11.84 -3.16
N THR A 62 -2.56 10.72 -3.46
CA THR A 62 -3.34 9.96 -2.47
C THR A 62 -2.42 9.14 -1.57
N LEU A 63 -2.47 9.40 -0.27
CA LEU A 63 -1.66 8.78 0.77
C LEU A 63 -2.57 8.08 1.79
N TYR A 64 -2.13 6.93 2.29
CA TYR A 64 -2.74 6.22 3.41
C TYR A 64 -1.71 6.16 4.53
N ASP A 65 -2.10 6.58 5.73
CA ASP A 65 -1.28 6.50 6.93
C ASP A 65 -1.60 5.20 7.68
N LEU A 66 -0.58 4.34 7.81
CA LEU A 66 -0.64 3.03 8.46
C LEU A 66 0.01 3.04 9.86
N SER A 67 0.49 4.21 10.32
CA SER A 67 1.25 4.33 11.56
C SER A 67 0.45 4.04 12.83
N SER A 68 -0.88 4.12 12.76
CA SER A 68 -1.79 3.68 13.83
C SER A 68 -1.89 2.17 13.96
N GLY A 69 -1.30 1.40 13.03
CA GLY A 69 -1.48 -0.04 12.94
C GLY A 69 -2.83 -0.42 12.33
N VAL A 70 -3.15 -1.71 12.29
CA VAL A 70 -4.47 -2.17 11.83
C VAL A 70 -5.52 -1.67 12.84
N GLN A 71 -6.48 -0.86 12.38
CA GLN A 71 -7.61 -0.41 13.20
C GLN A 71 -8.58 -1.55 13.53
#